data_AF-A0A8S3JPS6-F1
#
_entry.id   AF-A0A8S3JPS6-F1
#
_cell.length_a   1.000
_cell.length_b   1.000
_cell.length_c   1.000
_cell.angle_alpha   90.00
_cell.angle_beta   90.00
_cell.angle_gamma   90.00
#
_symmetry.space_group_name_H-M   'P 1'
#
loop_
_entity.id
_entity.type
_entity.pdbx_description
1 polymer ?
#
loop_
_entity_poly.entity_id
_entity_poly.type
_entity_poly.pdbx_seq_one_letter_code
_entity_poly.pdbx_strand_id
1 'polypeptide(L)'
;VRVNQELEHFLINPFGLMYHEVTGSSLVKVDIAGNIIDPGSTTYGINRAGYTLHSAVHKARPDLKCVIHLHTPAVAAVSAMKCGLLPLSQDALFCGKISYHDYRGILIEDDVKKLLVEDLGPINKVMILRN
;
A
#
# COMPACT_ATOMS: atom_id res chain seq x y z
N VAL A 1 0.15 -2.19 8.33
CA VAL A 1 0.82 -1.38 9.38
C VAL A 1 1.87 -2.25 10.06
N ARG A 2 3.11 -1.80 10.19
CA ARG A 2 4.19 -2.53 10.88
C ARG A 2 3.97 -2.49 12.40
N VAL A 3 3.95 -3.67 13.04
CA VAL A 3 3.79 -3.82 14.50
C VAL A 3 5.11 -4.15 15.17
N ASN A 4 5.93 -4.97 14.54
CA ASN A 4 7.25 -5.34 15.03
C ASN A 4 8.26 -5.21 13.87
N GLN A 5 9.33 -4.45 14.10
CA GLN A 5 10.36 -4.21 13.09
C GLN A 5 11.37 -5.35 13.01
N GLU A 6 11.73 -5.97 14.13
CA GLU A 6 12.68 -7.09 14.19
C GLU A 6 12.09 -8.36 13.56
N LEU A 7 10.80 -8.62 13.83
CA LEU A 7 10.11 -9.80 13.31
C LEU A 7 9.43 -9.56 11.96
N GLU A 8 9.45 -8.32 11.45
CA GLU A 8 8.71 -7.93 10.24
C GLU A 8 7.24 -8.36 10.24
N HIS A 9 6.53 -8.04 11.33
CA HIS A 9 5.11 -8.34 11.47
C HIS A 9 4.26 -7.13 11.12
N PHE A 10 3.16 -7.37 10.40
CA PHE A 10 2.26 -6.34 9.89
C PHE A 10 0.79 -6.68 10.17
N LEU A 11 -0.03 -5.66 10.38
CA LEU A 11 -1.49 -5.76 10.40
C LEU A 11 -2.07 -5.36 9.04
N ILE A 12 -3.03 -6.15 8.58
CA ILE A 12 -3.85 -5.91 7.39
C ILE A 12 -5.32 -6.26 7.66
N ASN A 13 -6.24 -5.66 6.91
CA ASN A 13 -7.65 -6.00 6.99
C ASN A 13 -7.90 -7.44 6.46
N PRO A 14 -8.89 -8.14 7.04
CA PRO A 14 -9.37 -9.40 6.48
C PRO A 14 -9.97 -9.20 5.09
N PHE A 15 -9.78 -10.18 4.22
CA PHE A 15 -10.33 -10.18 2.88
C PHE A 15 -11.77 -10.70 2.89
N GLY A 16 -12.70 -9.88 2.40
CA GLY A 16 -14.13 -10.18 2.37
C GLY A 16 -14.96 -9.23 3.24
N LEU A 17 -14.34 -8.51 4.19
CA LEU A 17 -15.01 -7.47 4.96
C LEU A 17 -14.96 -6.12 4.24
N MET A 18 -16.04 -5.36 4.38
CA MET A 18 -16.08 -3.94 4.08
C MET A 18 -15.29 -3.15 5.13
N TYR A 19 -14.70 -2.01 4.75
CA TYR A 19 -13.86 -1.22 5.67
C TYR A 19 -14.57 -0.78 6.96
N HIS A 20 -15.89 -0.57 6.93
CA HIS A 20 -16.67 -0.19 8.12
C HIS A 20 -16.96 -1.38 9.07
N GLU A 21 -16.74 -2.62 8.63
CA GLU A 21 -16.88 -3.83 9.45
C GLU A 21 -15.56 -4.19 10.15
N VAL A 22 -14.45 -3.58 9.73
CA VAL A 22 -13.13 -3.85 10.30
C VAL A 22 -13.02 -3.22 11.69
N THR A 23 -12.66 -4.03 12.68
CA THR A 23 -12.37 -3.61 14.06
C THR A 23 -10.90 -3.86 14.38
N GLY A 24 -10.44 -3.34 15.52
CA GLY A 24 -9.09 -3.62 16.01
C GLY A 24 -8.82 -5.11 16.22
N SER A 25 -9.81 -5.86 16.70
CA SER A 25 -9.68 -7.31 16.94
C SER A 25 -9.77 -8.13 15.65
N SER A 26 -10.42 -7.63 14.60
CA SER A 26 -10.56 -8.35 13.33
C SER A 26 -9.34 -8.21 12.42
N LEU A 27 -8.34 -7.40 12.77
CA LEU A 27 -7.12 -7.24 11.96
C LEU A 27 -6.30 -8.53 11.99
N VAL A 28 -5.76 -8.90 10.84
CA VAL A 28 -4.93 -10.09 10.68
C VAL A 28 -3.47 -9.70 10.75
N LYS A 29 -2.70 -10.38 11.60
CA LYS A 29 -1.25 -10.22 11.71
C LYS A 29 -0.56 -11.19 10.77
N VAL A 30 0.32 -10.65 9.92
CA VAL A 30 1.06 -11.40 8.91
C VAL A 30 2.55 -11.10 8.96
N ASP A 31 3.36 -12.05 8.47
CA ASP A 31 4.78 -11.84 8.21
C ASP A 31 5.01 -11.06 6.90
N ILE A 32 6.28 -10.80 6.56
CA ILE A 32 6.64 -10.11 5.31
C ILE A 32 6.22 -10.88 4.04
N ALA A 33 6.10 -12.21 4.11
CA ALA A 33 5.66 -13.06 3.01
C ALA A 33 4.13 -13.15 2.89
N GLY A 34 3.38 -12.65 3.87
CA GLY A 34 1.92 -12.70 3.90
C GLY A 34 1.37 -13.99 4.50
N ASN A 35 2.17 -14.75 5.24
CA ASN A 35 1.68 -15.86 6.06
C ASN A 35 1.01 -15.30 7.31
N ILE A 36 -0.10 -15.91 7.69
CA ILE A 36 -0.86 -15.51 8.87
C ILE A 36 -0.14 -16.02 10.11
N ILE A 37 0.23 -15.10 10.99
CA ILE A 37 0.80 -15.39 12.31
C ILE A 37 -0.31 -15.46 13.35
N ASP A 38 -1.30 -14.58 13.21
CA ASP A 38 -2.42 -14.46 14.13
C ASP A 38 -3.63 -13.92 13.35
N PRO A 39 -4.72 -14.70 13.26
CA PRO A 39 -5.92 -14.30 12.53
C PRO A 39 -6.74 -13.23 13.27
N GLY A 40 -6.40 -12.87 14.51
CA GLY A 40 -7.26 -12.02 15.33
C GLY A 40 -8.58 -12.72 15.65
N SER A 41 -9.69 -11.99 15.63
CA SER A 41 -11.04 -12.51 15.91
C SER A 41 -11.82 -12.94 14.67
N THR A 42 -11.18 -12.97 13.49
CA THR A 42 -11.83 -13.27 12.21
C THR A 42 -11.45 -14.65 11.70
N THR A 43 -12.35 -15.28 10.92
CA THR A 43 -12.08 -16.54 10.20
C THR A 43 -11.65 -16.28 8.74
N TYR A 44 -11.69 -15.04 8.29
CA TYR A 44 -11.27 -14.64 6.94
C TYR A 44 -9.74 -14.63 6.81
N GLY A 45 -9.26 -14.91 5.59
CA GLY A 45 -7.84 -14.77 5.23
C GLY A 45 -7.49 -13.32 4.83
N ILE A 46 -6.37 -13.18 4.12
CA ILE A 46 -5.93 -11.89 3.55
C ILE A 46 -5.94 -11.93 2.03
N ASN A 47 -6.01 -10.76 1.41
CA ASN A 47 -5.81 -10.63 -0.03
C ASN A 47 -4.30 -10.69 -0.32
N ARG A 48 -3.77 -11.89 -0.62
CA ARG A 48 -2.34 -12.07 -0.89
C ARG A 48 -1.84 -11.26 -2.08
N ALA A 49 -2.64 -11.17 -3.15
CA ALA A 49 -2.28 -10.37 -4.32
C ALA A 49 -2.20 -8.88 -3.95
N GLY A 50 -3.19 -8.36 -3.22
CA GLY A 50 -3.18 -6.99 -2.71
C GLY A 50 -2.03 -6.71 -1.73
N TYR A 51 -1.69 -7.67 -0.87
CA TYR A 51 -0.61 -7.53 0.10
C TYR A 51 0.78 -7.45 -0.54
N THR A 52 0.94 -7.94 -1.76
CA THR A 52 2.22 -7.95 -2.47
C THR A 52 2.81 -6.54 -2.66
N LEU A 53 1.98 -5.53 -2.90
CA LEU A 53 2.44 -4.13 -2.95
C LEU A 53 2.90 -3.65 -1.58
N HIS A 54 2.14 -3.94 -0.53
CA HIS A 54 2.46 -3.52 0.83
C HIS A 54 3.78 -4.15 1.32
N SER A 55 4.00 -5.44 1.04
CA SER A 55 5.23 -6.13 1.43
C SER A 55 6.45 -5.60 0.67
N ALA A 56 6.33 -5.32 -0.64
CA ALA A 56 7.40 -4.73 -1.44
C ALA A 56 7.84 -3.36 -0.86
N VAL A 57 6.88 -2.49 -0.56
CA VAL A 57 7.16 -1.17 0.03
C VAL A 57 7.74 -1.32 1.43
N HIS A 58 7.16 -2.14 2.31
CA HIS A 58 7.66 -2.32 3.67
C HIS A 58 9.07 -2.90 3.71
N LYS A 59 9.39 -3.85 2.83
CA LYS A 59 10.74 -4.44 2.71
C LYS A 59 11.76 -3.40 2.26
N ALA A 60 11.41 -2.56 1.30
CA ALA A 60 12.31 -1.55 0.77
C ALA A 60 12.44 -0.30 1.65
N ARG A 61 11.40 0.01 2.43
CA ARG A 61 11.31 1.22 3.25
C ARG A 61 10.98 0.84 4.71
N PRO A 62 11.97 0.36 5.49
CA PRO A 62 11.79 0.04 6.91
C PRO A 62 11.32 1.24 7.75
N ASP A 63 11.58 2.47 7.29
CA ASP A 63 11.13 3.72 7.91
C ASP A 63 9.61 3.94 7.80
N LEU A 64 8.94 3.32 6.83
CA LEU A 64 7.49 3.43 6.63
C LEU A 64 6.73 2.43 7.52
N LYS A 65 6.08 2.96 8.56
CA LYS A 65 5.25 2.19 9.49
C LYS A 65 3.86 1.84 8.93
N CYS A 66 3.34 2.65 8.02
CA CYS A 66 2.01 2.46 7.44
C CYS A 66 2.07 2.72 5.93
N VAL A 67 1.37 1.87 5.17
CA VAL A 67 1.15 2.02 3.73
C VAL A 67 -0.35 1.94 3.52
N ILE A 68 -0.90 2.95 2.83
CA ILE A 68 -2.32 3.05 2.51
C ILE A 68 -2.44 3.08 0.99
N HIS A 69 -3.31 2.24 0.45
CA HIS A 69 -3.60 2.15 -0.98
C HIS A 69 -5.10 2.37 -1.20
N LEU A 70 -5.46 3.30 -2.10
CA LEU A 70 -6.83 3.77 -2.29
C LEU A 70 -7.19 3.83 -3.76
N HIS A 71 -8.44 3.48 -4.08
CA HIS A 71 -9.04 3.55 -5.43
C HIS A 71 -10.24 4.49 -5.45
N THR A 72 -10.13 5.68 -4.84
CA THR A 72 -11.25 6.64 -4.90
C THR A 72 -11.40 7.20 -6.32
N PRO A 73 -12.63 7.56 -6.76
CA PRO A 73 -12.85 8.06 -8.12
C PRO A 73 -11.98 9.27 -8.48
N ALA A 74 -11.78 10.20 -7.53
CA ALA A 74 -10.94 11.37 -7.74
C ALA A 74 -9.46 11.01 -7.94
N VAL A 75 -8.94 10.06 -7.15
CA VAL A 75 -7.55 9.59 -7.28
C VAL A 75 -7.35 8.82 -8.59
N ALA A 76 -8.30 7.97 -8.97
CA ALA A 76 -8.26 7.24 -10.24
C ALA A 76 -8.34 8.18 -11.46
N ALA A 77 -9.14 9.25 -11.38
CA ALA A 77 -9.19 10.26 -12.45
C ALA A 77 -7.83 10.97 -12.59
N VAL A 78 -7.24 11.43 -11.48
CA VAL A 78 -5.95 12.11 -11.48
C VAL A 78 -4.81 11.17 -11.90
N SER A 79 -4.85 9.88 -11.52
CA SER A 79 -3.83 8.90 -11.90
C SER A 79 -3.77 8.65 -13.42
N ALA A 80 -4.91 8.74 -14.09
CA ALA A 80 -5.03 8.60 -15.54
C ALA A 80 -4.64 9.88 -16.32
N MET A 81 -4.52 11.04 -15.65
CA MET A 81 -4.13 12.29 -16.31
C MET A 81 -2.62 12.36 -16.55
N LYS A 82 -2.21 12.76 -17.76
CA LYS A 82 -0.79 12.97 -18.10
C LYS A 82 -0.09 13.91 -17.11
N CYS A 83 -0.77 14.97 -16.69
CA CYS A 83 -0.23 15.96 -15.76
C CYS A 83 -0.20 15.51 -14.29
N GLY A 84 -0.88 14.42 -13.93
CA GLY A 84 -0.99 13.97 -12.54
C GLY A 84 -1.60 15.02 -11.62
N LEU A 85 -1.19 15.02 -10.35
CA LEU A 85 -1.64 16.00 -9.35
C LEU A 85 -0.94 17.34 -9.58
N LEU A 86 -1.72 18.36 -9.95
CA LEU A 86 -1.26 19.73 -10.10
C LEU A 86 -1.27 20.47 -8.75
N PRO A 87 -0.33 21.39 -8.49
CA PRO A 87 -0.26 22.18 -7.26
C PRO A 87 -1.27 23.34 -7.27
N LEU A 88 -2.56 23.02 -7.41
CA LEU A 88 -3.65 24.00 -7.57
C LEU A 88 -4.36 24.35 -6.25
N SER A 89 -4.11 23.58 -5.19
CA SER A 89 -4.70 23.79 -3.87
C SER A 89 -3.68 23.61 -2.76
N GLN A 90 -3.98 24.14 -1.58
CA GLN A 90 -3.16 23.92 -0.38
C GLN A 90 -3.03 22.43 -0.05
N ASP A 91 -4.10 21.66 -0.23
CA ASP A 91 -4.09 20.20 -0.02
C ASP A 91 -3.13 19.48 -0.97
N ALA A 92 -3.09 19.89 -2.26
CA ALA A 92 -2.15 19.32 -3.21
C ALA A 92 -0.68 19.61 -2.84
N LEU A 93 -0.41 20.77 -2.25
CA LEU A 93 0.93 21.13 -1.76
C LEU A 93 1.32 20.34 -0.50
N PHE A 94 0.36 19.99 0.37
CA PHE A 94 0.62 19.17 1.55
C PHE A 94 1.06 17.74 1.21
N CYS A 95 0.71 17.22 0.03
CA CYS A 95 1.24 15.94 -0.45
C CYS A 95 2.76 15.98 -0.68
N GLY A 96 3.36 17.16 -0.81
CA GLY A 96 4.80 17.33 -0.97
C GLY A 96 5.31 16.73 -2.28
N LYS A 97 6.47 16.06 -2.23
CA LYS A 97 7.04 15.38 -3.39
C LYS A 97 6.28 14.07 -3.64
N ILE A 98 5.75 13.94 -4.85
CA ILE A 98 4.96 12.80 -5.31
C ILE A 98 5.76 12.00 -6.34
N SER A 99 5.86 10.69 -6.11
CA SER A 99 6.35 9.74 -7.10
C SER A 99 5.24 9.29 -8.04
N TYR A 100 5.60 8.89 -9.26
CA TYR A 100 4.68 8.28 -10.22
C TYR A 100 5.21 6.93 -10.63
N HIS A 101 4.33 5.93 -10.71
CA HIS A 101 4.65 4.61 -11.23
C HIS A 101 3.70 4.30 -12.38
N ASP A 102 4.24 4.02 -13.56
CA ASP A 102 3.42 3.72 -14.73
C ASP A 102 2.75 2.34 -14.61
N TYR A 103 1.53 2.20 -15.13
CA TYR A 103 0.81 0.92 -15.09
C TYR A 103 1.54 -0.15 -15.92
N ARG A 104 1.84 -1.28 -15.29
CA ARG A 104 2.51 -2.44 -15.93
C ARG A 104 1.75 -3.75 -15.77
N GLY A 105 0.43 -3.68 -15.54
CA GLY A 105 -0.40 -4.85 -15.29
C GLY A 105 -0.47 -5.22 -13.80
N ILE A 106 -0.64 -6.51 -13.52
CA ILE A 106 -0.88 -7.00 -12.16
C ILE A 106 0.46 -7.10 -11.39
N LEU A 107 0.51 -6.45 -10.23
CA LEU A 107 1.67 -6.30 -9.31
C LEU A 107 2.19 -7.60 -8.64
N ILE A 108 2.10 -8.74 -9.31
CA ILE A 108 2.54 -10.04 -8.76
C ILE A 108 4.00 -10.34 -9.13
N GLU A 109 4.48 -9.81 -10.26
CA GLU A 109 5.83 -10.06 -10.80
C GLU A 109 6.92 -9.30 -10.03
N ASP A 110 8.06 -9.94 -9.79
CA ASP A 110 9.15 -9.38 -8.98
C ASP A 110 9.83 -8.17 -9.63
N ASP A 111 9.93 -8.16 -10.96
CA ASP A 111 10.49 -7.01 -11.70
C ASP A 111 9.61 -5.76 -11.52
N VAL A 112 8.28 -5.93 -11.51
CA VAL A 112 7.34 -4.82 -11.29
C VAL A 112 7.48 -4.28 -9.85
N LYS A 113 7.67 -5.16 -8.85
CA LYS A 113 7.91 -4.74 -7.46
C LYS A 113 9.17 -3.91 -7.30
N LYS A 114 10.26 -4.32 -7.97
CA LYS A 114 11.54 -3.61 -7.95
C LYS A 114 11.39 -2.20 -8.52
N LEU A 115 10.77 -2.08 -9.70
CA LEU A 115 10.53 -0.79 -10.34
C LEU A 115 9.62 0.10 -9.48
N LEU A 116 8.57 -0.44 -8.88
CA LEU A 116 7.67 0.31 -7.99
C LEU A 116 8.42 0.91 -6.79
N VAL A 117 9.35 0.15 -6.20
CA VAL A 117 10.19 0.63 -5.11
C VAL A 117 11.18 1.71 -5.58
N GLU A 118 11.78 1.52 -6.76
CA GLU A 118 12.69 2.48 -7.37
C GLU A 118 11.97 3.81 -7.67
N ASP A 119 10.76 3.75 -8.22
CA ASP A 119 9.92 4.91 -8.51
C ASP A 119 9.46 5.64 -7.23
N LEU A 120 9.12 4.89 -6.16
CA LEU A 120 8.84 5.48 -4.85
C LEU A 120 10.06 6.22 -4.29
N GLY A 121 11.24 5.65 -4.49
CA GLY A 121 12.50 6.21 -4.03
C GLY A 121 12.65 6.29 -2.50
N PRO A 122 13.75 6.89 -2.02
CA PRO A 122 14.10 6.85 -0.60
C PRO A 122 13.41 7.94 0.25
N ILE A 123 12.83 8.97 -0.38
CA ILE A 123 12.35 10.18 0.33
C ILE A 123 10.83 10.30 0.27
N ASN A 124 10.23 10.06 -0.91
CA ASN A 124 8.81 10.31 -1.10
C ASN A 124 7.97 9.36 -0.24
N LYS A 125 6.82 9.87 0.20
CA LYS A 125 5.82 9.14 1.01
C LYS A 125 4.48 9.00 0.28
N VAL A 126 4.32 9.73 -0.81
CA VAL A 126 3.12 9.72 -1.66
C VAL A 126 3.55 9.27 -3.05
N MET A 127 2.83 8.29 -3.60
CA MET A 127 3.05 7.80 -4.95
C MET A 127 1.70 7.63 -5.64
N ILE A 128 1.60 8.10 -6.88
CA ILE A 128 0.46 7.88 -7.75
C ILE A 128 0.82 6.71 -8.69
N LEU A 129 0.11 5.59 -8.53
CA LEU A 129 0.12 4.53 -9.53
C LEU A 129 -0.74 5.00 -10.68
N ARG A 130 -0.18 5.15 -11.88
CA ARG A 130 -0.94 5.60 -13.05
C ARG A 130 -1.94 4.53 -13.46
N ASN A 131 -3.09 5.00 -13.95
CA ASN A 131 -4.22 4.19 -14.39
C ASN A 131 -4.72 3.26 -13.28
#